data_AF-A0A7C4QBN6-F1
#
_entry.id   AF-A0A7C4QBN6-F1
#
_cell.length_a   1.000
_cell.length_b   1.000
_cell.length_c   1.000
_cell.angle_alpha   90.00
_cell.angle_beta   90.00
_cell.angle_gamma   90.00
#
_symmetry.space_group_name_H-M   'P 1'
#
loop_
_entity.id
_entity.type
_entity.pdbx_description
1 polymer ?
#
loop_
_entity_poly.entity_id
_entity_poly.type
_entity_poly.pdbx_seq_one_letter_code
_entity_poly.pdbx_strand_id
1 'polypeptide(L)'
;MIKIKKFIINVFFIFISLLPVFIFAGANYPFPIDCDYANGIRITSYNSNDLLNMYNTWKSKYVVTASPGQRVISPEPINGVNNRTLSEGQAYGMLLAVYFNDQALFNDLWAFKVARSSGKTSQLMPWIIENNGTTIVDQNSAPEADFDIAFALLMAHYQWGSGGTYNYQTLADTEITRCRQYDI
;
A
#
# COMPACT_ATOMS: atom_id res chain seq x y z
N MET A 1 -61.85 31.91 -44.48
CA MET A 1 -60.91 30.77 -44.54
C MET A 1 -59.50 31.28 -44.26
N ILE A 2 -59.06 31.31 -43.00
CA ILE A 2 -57.71 31.74 -42.58
C ILE A 2 -57.24 30.76 -41.51
N LYS A 3 -56.20 29.95 -41.82
CA LYS A 3 -55.63 28.94 -40.91
C LYS A 3 -54.48 29.54 -40.12
N ILE A 4 -54.63 29.65 -38.80
CA ILE A 4 -53.56 29.98 -37.86
C ILE A 4 -52.72 28.72 -37.63
N LYS A 5 -51.44 28.73 -38.06
CA LYS A 5 -50.48 27.66 -37.76
C LYS A 5 -49.92 27.87 -36.35
N LYS A 6 -50.19 26.92 -35.45
CA LYS A 6 -49.56 26.83 -34.12
C LYS A 6 -48.08 26.51 -34.26
N PHE A 7 -47.22 27.39 -33.78
CA PHE A 7 -45.77 27.17 -33.65
C PHE A 7 -45.52 26.50 -32.30
N ILE A 8 -45.21 25.20 -32.30
CA ILE A 8 -44.82 24.45 -31.10
C ILE A 8 -43.31 24.63 -30.94
N ILE A 9 -42.89 25.39 -29.93
CA ILE A 9 -41.50 25.48 -29.49
C ILE A 9 -41.25 24.27 -28.58
N ASN A 10 -40.49 23.30 -29.09
CA ASN A 10 -39.94 22.21 -28.27
C ASN A 10 -38.78 22.77 -27.45
N VAL A 11 -39.01 23.00 -26.16
CA VAL A 11 -37.94 23.33 -25.20
C VAL A 11 -37.27 22.03 -24.77
N PHE A 12 -36.09 21.76 -25.31
CA PHE A 12 -35.24 20.64 -24.91
C PHE A 12 -34.44 21.07 -23.67
N PHE A 13 -34.84 20.64 -22.47
CA PHE A 13 -34.06 20.84 -21.25
C PHE A 13 -32.88 19.86 -21.24
N ILE A 14 -31.66 20.35 -21.46
CA ILE A 14 -30.43 19.59 -21.26
C ILE A 14 -30.11 19.61 -19.76
N PHE A 15 -30.37 18.49 -19.07
CA PHE A 15 -29.84 18.25 -17.73
C PHE A 15 -28.35 17.87 -17.85
N ILE A 16 -27.46 18.81 -17.58
CA ILE A 16 -26.04 18.52 -17.36
C ILE A 16 -25.94 18.04 -15.91
N SER A 17 -25.87 16.72 -15.70
CA SER A 17 -25.52 16.15 -14.40
C SER A 17 -24.06 16.48 -14.10
N LEU A 18 -23.83 17.28 -13.05
CA LEU A 18 -22.53 17.44 -12.42
C LEU A 18 -22.14 16.11 -11.76
N LEU A 19 -21.59 15.18 -12.53
CA LEU A 19 -20.90 14.03 -11.97
C LEU A 19 -19.62 14.56 -11.30
N PRO A 20 -19.34 14.19 -10.04
CA PRO A 20 -18.06 14.53 -9.43
C PRO A 20 -16.95 13.87 -10.26
N VAL A 21 -16.13 14.71 -10.89
CA VAL A 21 -14.89 14.27 -11.52
C VAL A 21 -13.92 13.98 -10.38
N PHE A 22 -13.87 12.71 -9.97
CA PHE A 22 -12.79 12.23 -9.13
C PHE A 22 -11.52 12.24 -9.98
N ILE A 23 -10.65 13.23 -9.75
CA ILE A 23 -9.29 13.20 -10.27
C ILE A 23 -8.58 12.09 -9.50
N PHE A 24 -8.54 10.89 -10.06
CA PHE A 24 -7.63 9.86 -9.58
C PHE A 24 -6.21 10.33 -9.93
N ALA A 25 -5.42 10.68 -8.91
CA ALA A 25 -3.99 10.88 -9.08
C ALA A 25 -3.40 9.56 -9.58
N GLY A 26 -2.90 9.54 -10.82
CA GLY A 26 -2.17 8.40 -11.37
C GLY A 26 -0.85 8.18 -10.64
N ALA A 27 -0.26 7.00 -10.82
CA ALA A 27 1.06 6.70 -10.26
C ALA A 27 2.14 7.59 -10.89
N ASN A 28 2.97 8.23 -10.06
CA ASN A 28 4.06 9.10 -10.52
C ASN A 28 5.28 8.31 -11.02
N TYR A 29 5.53 7.12 -10.46
CA TYR A 29 6.63 6.22 -10.85
C TYR A 29 6.09 4.82 -11.15
N PRO A 30 5.31 4.63 -12.23
CA PRO A 30 4.73 3.34 -12.55
C PRO A 30 5.81 2.29 -12.84
N PHE A 31 5.57 1.06 -12.41
CA PHE A 31 6.43 -0.08 -12.75
C PHE A 31 6.46 -0.32 -14.27
N PRO A 32 7.62 -0.67 -14.87
CA PRO A 32 8.93 -0.80 -14.24
C PRO A 32 9.64 0.54 -14.06
N ILE A 33 10.31 0.70 -12.91
CA ILE A 33 11.16 1.87 -12.65
C ILE A 33 12.56 1.58 -13.19
N ASP A 34 12.73 1.81 -14.49
CA ASP A 34 13.99 1.65 -15.22
C ASP A 34 14.94 2.83 -14.96
N CYS A 35 15.46 2.90 -13.74
CA CYS A 35 16.43 3.91 -13.34
C CYS A 35 17.87 3.45 -13.55
N ASP A 36 18.67 4.29 -14.21
CA ASP A 36 20.11 4.12 -14.32
C ASP A 36 20.80 4.96 -13.25
N TYR A 37 21.46 4.30 -12.29
CA TYR A 37 22.24 4.98 -11.27
C TYR A 37 23.61 5.36 -11.82
N ALA A 38 24.15 6.52 -11.43
CA ALA A 38 25.38 7.09 -12.00
C ALA A 38 26.60 6.14 -11.99
N ASN A 39 26.67 5.23 -11.01
CA ASN A 39 27.71 4.20 -10.89
C ASN A 39 27.13 2.78 -10.87
N GLY A 40 25.88 2.60 -11.30
CA GLY A 40 25.18 1.32 -11.32
C GLY A 40 25.31 0.63 -12.68
N ILE A 41 25.38 -0.70 -12.67
CA ILE A 41 25.25 -1.51 -13.88
C ILE A 41 23.86 -2.16 -13.85
N ARG A 42 23.02 -1.83 -14.83
CA ARG A 42 21.69 -2.42 -14.99
C ARG A 42 21.67 -3.36 -16.19
N ILE A 43 21.00 -4.50 -16.05
CA ILE A 43 20.70 -5.36 -17.19
C ILE A 43 19.69 -4.64 -18.10
N THR A 44 20.04 -4.46 -19.37
CA THR A 44 19.17 -3.80 -20.35
C THR A 44 18.37 -4.80 -21.19
N SER A 45 18.79 -6.06 -21.23
CA SER A 45 18.10 -7.15 -21.92
C SER A 45 17.26 -7.98 -20.95
N TYR A 46 16.12 -7.44 -20.52
CA TYR A 46 15.19 -8.13 -19.63
C TYR A 46 13.73 -7.90 -20.05
N ASN A 47 12.82 -8.73 -19.54
CA ASN A 47 11.37 -8.56 -19.73
C ASN A 47 10.72 -8.20 -18.40
N SER A 48 10.12 -7.01 -18.31
CA SER A 48 9.44 -6.56 -17.08
C SER A 48 8.28 -7.47 -16.66
N ASN A 49 7.70 -8.24 -17.59
CA ASN A 49 6.67 -9.22 -17.26
C ASN A 49 7.20 -10.35 -16.38
N ASP A 50 8.49 -10.70 -16.46
CA ASP A 50 9.05 -11.74 -15.60
C ASP A 50 9.03 -11.29 -14.14
N LEU A 51 9.42 -10.04 -13.89
CA LEU A 51 9.35 -9.42 -12.56
C LEU A 51 7.89 -9.28 -12.07
N LEU A 52 6.98 -8.90 -12.96
CA LEU A 52 5.54 -8.84 -12.63
C LEU A 52 4.99 -10.23 -12.27
N ASN A 53 5.39 -11.27 -13.00
CA ASN A 53 5.01 -12.66 -12.71
C ASN A 53 5.58 -13.12 -11.37
N MET A 54 6.81 -12.72 -11.03
CA MET A 54 7.41 -13.00 -9.72
C MET A 54 6.63 -12.30 -8.59
N TYR A 55 6.27 -11.03 -8.75
CA TYR A 55 5.45 -10.30 -7.79
C TYR A 55 4.08 -10.96 -7.59
N ASN A 56 3.39 -11.32 -8.67
CA ASN A 56 2.09 -11.99 -8.59
C ASN A 56 2.19 -13.38 -7.94
N THR A 57 3.27 -14.13 -8.24
CA THR A 57 3.55 -15.42 -7.60
C THR A 57 3.80 -15.25 -6.10
N TRP A 58 4.60 -14.26 -5.71
CA TRP A 58 4.82 -13.93 -4.31
C TRP A 58 3.51 -13.54 -3.61
N LYS A 59 2.74 -12.62 -4.21
CA LYS A 59 1.49 -12.11 -3.66
C LYS A 59 0.50 -13.24 -3.41
N SER A 60 0.27 -14.09 -4.41
CA SER A 60 -0.65 -15.23 -4.29
C SER A 60 -0.24 -16.26 -3.23
N LYS A 61 1.06 -16.40 -2.95
CA LYS A 61 1.57 -17.40 -2.00
C LYS A 61 1.66 -16.88 -0.57
N TYR A 62 2.03 -15.61 -0.40
CA TYR A 62 2.45 -15.08 0.89
C TYR A 62 1.53 -14.00 1.45
N VAL A 63 0.67 -13.39 0.63
CA VAL A 63 -0.31 -12.42 1.13
C VAL A 63 -1.62 -13.13 1.41
N VAL A 64 -2.10 -13.04 2.66
CA VAL A 64 -3.36 -13.64 3.08
C VAL A 64 -4.28 -12.61 3.71
N THR A 65 -5.59 -12.86 3.60
CA THR A 65 -6.61 -12.02 4.22
C THR A 65 -6.42 -11.98 5.74
N ALA A 66 -6.57 -10.79 6.30
CA ALA A 66 -6.63 -10.55 7.73
C ALA A 66 -7.81 -9.61 8.04
N SER A 67 -8.02 -9.29 9.31
CA SER A 67 -9.00 -8.27 9.68
C SER A 67 -8.42 -7.33 10.75
N PRO A 68 -8.34 -6.02 10.47
CA PRO A 68 -8.50 -5.40 9.15
C PRO A 68 -7.33 -5.74 8.19
N GLY A 69 -7.55 -5.56 6.89
CA GLY A 69 -6.51 -5.56 5.87
C GLY A 69 -5.98 -6.93 5.45
N GLN A 70 -4.71 -6.98 5.07
CA GLN A 70 -4.02 -8.19 4.63
C GLN A 70 -2.68 -8.30 5.35
N ARG A 71 -2.16 -9.53 5.48
CA ARG A 71 -0.87 -9.79 6.13
C ARG A 71 0.03 -10.64 5.26
N VAL A 72 1.33 -10.48 5.42
CA VAL A 72 2.34 -11.35 4.79
C VAL A 72 2.69 -12.50 5.73
N ILE A 73 2.62 -13.74 5.27
CA ILE A 73 3.00 -14.92 6.04
C ILE A 73 4.47 -15.29 5.80
N SER A 74 5.15 -15.70 6.88
CA SER A 74 6.48 -16.28 6.80
C SER A 74 6.43 -17.63 6.06
N PRO A 75 7.31 -17.87 5.07
CA PRO A 75 7.48 -19.19 4.47
C PRO A 75 8.06 -20.21 5.47
N GLU A 76 8.77 -19.74 6.50
CA GLU A 76 9.48 -20.58 7.46
C GLU A 76 8.73 -20.68 8.79
N PRO A 77 8.70 -21.86 9.42
CA PRO A 77 8.16 -22.01 10.76
C PRO A 77 9.00 -21.24 11.78
N ILE A 78 8.34 -20.41 12.58
CA ILE A 78 8.99 -19.66 13.67
C ILE A 78 8.61 -20.32 14.99
N ASN A 79 9.60 -20.86 15.71
CA ASN A 79 9.40 -21.69 16.90
C ASN A 79 8.41 -22.85 16.65
N GLY A 80 8.53 -23.49 15.49
CA GLY A 80 7.71 -24.64 15.08
C GLY A 80 6.30 -24.29 14.57
N VAL A 81 5.95 -23.01 14.47
CA VAL A 81 4.63 -22.58 13.98
C VAL A 81 4.72 -21.97 12.59
N ASN A 82 3.97 -22.55 11.66
CA ASN A 82 3.88 -22.08 10.27
C ASN A 82 2.95 -20.88 10.12
N ASN A 83 3.16 -20.10 9.06
CA ASN A 83 2.28 -19.01 8.60
C ASN A 83 2.06 -17.88 9.62
N ARG A 84 3.00 -17.69 10.55
CA ARG A 84 3.10 -16.47 11.35
C ARG A 84 3.41 -15.27 10.46
N THR A 85 3.06 -14.08 10.92
CA THR A 85 3.51 -12.84 10.27
C THR A 85 4.63 -12.25 11.11
N LEU A 86 5.74 -11.95 10.46
CA LEU A 86 6.80 -11.12 11.04
C LEU A 86 6.62 -9.68 10.55
N SER A 87 6.97 -8.70 11.39
CA SER A 87 6.97 -7.29 10.97
C SER A 87 7.84 -7.08 9.73
N GLU A 88 8.98 -7.77 9.64
CA GLU A 88 9.89 -7.77 8.48
C GLU A 88 9.16 -8.12 7.17
N GLY A 89 8.51 -9.28 7.12
CA GLY A 89 7.75 -9.70 5.93
C GLY A 89 6.61 -8.73 5.59
N GLN A 90 5.97 -8.13 6.60
CA GLN A 90 4.95 -7.11 6.39
C GLN A 90 5.54 -5.84 5.75
N ALA A 91 6.71 -5.39 6.21
CA ALA A 91 7.43 -4.24 5.68
C ALA A 91 7.88 -4.47 4.23
N TYR A 92 8.46 -5.64 3.93
CA TYR A 92 8.80 -6.03 2.57
C TYR A 92 7.58 -6.08 1.65
N GLY A 93 6.44 -6.54 2.15
CA GLY A 93 5.19 -6.51 1.39
C GLY A 93 4.76 -5.08 1.03
N MET A 94 4.91 -4.13 1.96
CA MET A 94 4.62 -2.72 1.69
C MET A 94 5.57 -2.12 0.64
N LEU A 95 6.88 -2.43 0.73
CA LEU A 95 7.85 -2.02 -0.28
C LEU A 95 7.51 -2.59 -1.66
N LEU A 96 7.26 -3.89 -1.75
CA LEU A 96 6.87 -4.52 -3.01
C LEU A 96 5.59 -3.88 -3.58
N ALA A 97 4.57 -3.67 -2.74
CA ALA A 97 3.32 -3.07 -3.19
C ALA A 97 3.52 -1.66 -3.79
N VAL A 98 4.35 -0.80 -3.19
CA VAL A 98 4.61 0.53 -3.76
C VAL A 98 5.41 0.46 -5.06
N TYR A 99 6.45 -0.37 -5.13
CA TYR A 99 7.28 -0.52 -6.33
C TYR A 99 6.54 -1.15 -7.52
N PHE A 100 5.55 -2.00 -7.26
CA PHE A 100 4.70 -2.61 -8.29
C PHE A 100 3.38 -1.83 -8.54
N ASN A 101 3.26 -0.62 -7.98
CA ASN A 101 2.07 0.23 -8.14
C ASN A 101 0.74 -0.43 -7.69
N ASP A 102 0.77 -1.15 -6.58
CA ASP A 102 -0.37 -1.85 -5.99
C ASP A 102 -0.88 -1.14 -4.73
N GLN A 103 -1.52 0.02 -4.93
CA GLN A 103 -1.99 0.88 -3.83
C GLN A 103 -3.01 0.19 -2.93
N ALA A 104 -3.85 -0.68 -3.50
CA ALA A 104 -4.86 -1.42 -2.75
C ALA A 104 -4.19 -2.37 -1.75
N LEU A 105 -3.22 -3.18 -2.20
CA LEU A 105 -2.47 -4.04 -1.29
C LEU A 105 -1.70 -3.22 -0.26
N PHE A 106 -1.03 -2.14 -0.67
CA PHE A 106 -0.28 -1.29 0.25
C PHE A 106 -1.17 -0.79 1.41
N ASN A 107 -2.35 -0.30 1.08
CA ASN A 107 -3.33 0.20 2.05
C ASN A 107 -3.83 -0.88 3.00
N ASP A 108 -4.04 -2.10 2.50
CA ASP A 108 -4.45 -3.25 3.30
C ASP A 108 -3.34 -3.74 4.24
N LEU A 109 -2.08 -3.75 3.77
CA LEU A 109 -0.92 -4.10 4.57
C LEU A 109 -0.68 -3.07 5.69
N TRP A 110 -0.83 -1.78 5.36
CA TRP A 110 -0.77 -0.70 6.35
C TRP A 110 -1.89 -0.82 7.40
N ALA A 111 -3.13 -1.11 6.98
CA ALA A 111 -4.26 -1.28 7.91
C ALA A 111 -4.00 -2.43 8.90
N PHE A 112 -3.44 -3.55 8.44
CA PHE A 112 -3.04 -4.65 9.31
C PHE A 112 -2.00 -4.21 10.33
N LYS A 113 -0.92 -3.53 9.90
CA LYS A 113 0.11 -2.98 10.78
C LYS A 113 -0.49 -2.10 11.86
N VAL A 114 -1.34 -1.14 11.50
CA VAL A 114 -1.98 -0.21 12.44
C VAL A 114 -2.80 -0.97 13.48
N ALA A 115 -3.55 -1.99 13.06
CA ALA A 115 -4.35 -2.79 13.99
C ALA A 115 -3.50 -3.58 15.00
N ARG A 116 -2.30 -4.05 14.61
CA ARG A 116 -1.40 -4.78 15.52
C ARG A 116 -0.56 -3.87 16.42
N SER A 117 -0.40 -2.60 16.04
CA SER A 117 0.35 -1.61 16.81
C SER A 117 -0.52 -0.73 17.71
N SER A 118 -1.85 -0.72 17.49
CA SER A 118 -2.80 0.09 18.25
C SER A 118 -2.74 -0.18 19.76
N GLY A 119 -2.77 0.88 20.56
CA GLY A 119 -2.74 0.83 22.03
C GLY A 119 -1.35 0.60 22.65
N LYS A 120 -0.32 0.38 21.84
CA LYS A 120 1.07 0.26 22.32
C LYS A 120 1.70 1.63 22.48
N THR A 121 2.62 1.76 23.44
CA THR A 121 3.38 2.98 23.68
C THR A 121 4.15 3.42 22.43
N SER A 122 4.84 2.49 21.76
CA SER A 122 5.61 2.80 20.55
C SER A 122 4.75 3.04 19.31
N GLN A 123 3.58 2.40 19.24
CA GLN A 123 2.77 2.25 18.02
C GLN A 123 3.56 1.69 16.82
N LEU A 124 4.70 1.04 17.08
CA LEU A 124 5.47 0.24 16.14
C LEU A 124 4.90 -1.18 16.08
N MET A 125 5.16 -1.90 14.99
CA MET A 125 4.54 -3.20 14.76
C MET A 125 5.25 -4.28 15.57
N PRO A 126 4.53 -5.12 16.34
CA PRO A 126 5.16 -6.24 17.03
C PRO A 126 5.79 -7.21 16.05
N TRP A 127 6.98 -7.71 16.39
CA TRP A 127 7.79 -8.45 15.43
C TRP A 127 7.26 -9.86 15.12
N ILE A 128 6.45 -10.46 16.01
CA ILE A 128 5.77 -11.74 15.74
C ILE A 128 4.26 -11.64 16.01
N ILE A 129 3.47 -11.89 14.97
CA ILE A 129 2.03 -12.13 15.03
C ILE A 129 1.74 -13.59 14.70
N GLU A 130 0.89 -14.22 15.50
CA GLU A 130 0.50 -15.62 15.35
C GLU A 130 -0.22 -15.88 14.01
N ASN A 131 -0.28 -17.13 13.59
CA ASN A 131 -0.92 -17.56 12.34
C ASN A 131 -2.42 -17.25 12.23
N ASN A 132 -3.09 -16.90 13.33
CA ASN A 132 -4.45 -16.38 13.32
C ASN A 132 -4.54 -14.89 12.89
N GLY A 133 -3.39 -14.25 12.68
CA GLY A 133 -3.27 -12.84 12.27
C GLY A 133 -3.68 -11.84 13.35
N THR A 134 -3.89 -12.28 14.59
CA THR A 134 -4.39 -11.40 15.66
C THR A 134 -3.61 -11.46 16.95
N THR A 135 -3.20 -12.64 17.39
CA THR A 135 -2.46 -12.83 18.64
C THR A 135 -1.04 -12.33 18.48
N ILE A 136 -0.64 -11.39 19.33
CA ILE A 136 0.72 -10.89 19.41
C ILE A 136 1.52 -11.84 20.29
N VAL A 137 2.60 -12.41 19.74
CA VAL A 137 3.44 -13.39 20.46
C VAL A 137 4.50 -12.69 21.30
N ASP A 138 5.10 -11.63 20.77
CA ASP A 138 6.03 -10.75 21.46
C ASP A 138 5.57 -9.30 21.26
N GLN A 139 5.61 -8.50 22.31
CA GLN A 139 5.12 -7.12 22.28
C GLN A 139 6.09 -6.14 21.63
N ASN A 140 7.38 -6.48 21.56
CA ASN A 140 8.44 -5.65 21.01
C ASN A 140 8.36 -5.57 19.48
N SER A 141 8.79 -4.44 18.91
CA SER A 141 8.98 -4.29 17.47
C SER A 141 10.38 -4.72 17.05
N ALA A 142 10.71 -4.53 15.77
CA ALA A 142 12.02 -4.83 15.22
C ALA A 142 12.47 -3.67 14.32
N PRO A 143 13.59 -2.98 14.65
CA PRO A 143 13.99 -1.74 13.99
C PRO A 143 14.08 -1.82 12.47
N GLU A 144 14.57 -2.93 11.91
CA GLU A 144 14.68 -3.11 10.47
C GLU A 144 13.33 -3.03 9.76
N ALA A 145 12.29 -3.65 10.35
CA ALA A 145 10.94 -3.61 9.81
C ALA A 145 10.30 -2.22 9.98
N ASP A 146 10.55 -1.57 11.12
CA ASP A 146 10.01 -0.26 11.41
C ASP A 146 10.59 0.80 10.44
N PHE A 147 11.89 0.72 10.14
CA PHE A 147 12.54 1.58 9.15
C PHE A 147 12.01 1.33 7.73
N ASP A 148 11.81 0.08 7.34
CA ASP A 148 11.27 -0.25 6.02
C ASP A 148 9.81 0.17 5.86
N ILE A 149 8.98 0.06 6.91
CA ILE A 149 7.60 0.58 6.90
C ILE A 149 7.60 2.09 6.72
N ALA A 150 8.44 2.81 7.48
CA ALA A 150 8.58 4.25 7.36
C ALA A 150 9.03 4.67 5.96
N PHE A 151 10.01 3.96 5.39
CA PHE A 151 10.48 4.19 4.03
C PHE A 151 9.40 3.89 2.99
N ALA A 152 8.66 2.78 3.13
CA ALA A 152 7.58 2.42 2.23
C ALA A 152 6.46 3.48 2.20
N LEU A 153 6.13 4.08 3.36
CA LEU A 153 5.18 5.20 3.43
C LEU A 153 5.70 6.45 2.71
N LEU A 154 6.99 6.77 2.85
CA LEU A 154 7.60 7.88 2.12
C LEU A 154 7.56 7.63 0.61
N MET A 155 7.87 6.40 0.17
CA MET A 155 7.76 6.01 -1.23
C MET A 155 6.31 6.07 -1.72
N ALA A 156 5.33 5.70 -0.89
CA ALA A 156 3.91 5.79 -1.22
C ALA A 156 3.45 7.24 -1.43
N HIS A 157 3.99 8.19 -0.65
CA HIS A 157 3.78 9.62 -0.90
C HIS A 157 4.30 10.03 -2.29
N TYR A 158 5.53 9.66 -2.64
CA TYR A 158 6.06 9.98 -3.97
C TYR A 158 5.28 9.28 -5.09
N GLN A 159 4.81 8.06 -4.85
CA GLN A 159 4.14 7.25 -5.87
C GLN A 159 2.71 7.71 -6.14
N TRP A 160 1.93 7.99 -5.10
CA TRP A 160 0.48 8.24 -5.21
C TRP A 160 0.03 9.59 -4.63
N GLY A 161 0.95 10.41 -4.12
CA GLY A 161 0.65 11.64 -3.42
C GLY A 161 0.07 11.39 -2.02
N SER A 162 -0.48 12.41 -1.36
CA SER A 162 -1.04 12.27 0.00
C SER A 162 -2.40 12.93 0.18
N GLY A 163 -3.14 13.08 -0.92
CA GLY A 163 -4.52 13.57 -0.93
C GLY A 163 -5.59 12.46 -0.98
N GLY A 164 -5.18 11.19 -0.95
CA GLY A 164 -6.08 10.03 -1.04
C GLY A 164 -6.59 9.51 0.30
N THR A 165 -6.95 8.23 0.35
CA THR A 165 -7.42 7.54 1.57
C THR A 165 -6.50 7.72 2.77
N TYR A 166 -5.19 7.68 2.52
CA TYR A 166 -4.17 7.95 3.53
C TYR A 166 -3.32 9.15 3.10
N ASN A 167 -2.99 9.99 4.07
CA ASN A 167 -1.94 10.99 3.91
C ASN A 167 -0.58 10.32 4.18
N TYR A 168 0.02 9.70 3.16
CA TYR A 168 1.24 8.93 3.31
C TYR A 168 2.43 9.75 3.85
N GLN A 169 2.53 11.04 3.50
CA GLN A 169 3.58 11.91 4.04
C GLN A 169 3.47 12.04 5.56
N THR A 170 2.29 12.40 6.07
CA THR A 170 2.05 12.50 7.51
C THR A 170 2.30 11.17 8.21
N LEU A 171 1.88 10.05 7.58
CA LEU A 171 2.13 8.72 8.12
C LEU A 171 3.63 8.40 8.17
N ALA A 172 4.38 8.71 7.12
CA ALA A 172 5.83 8.52 7.07
C ALA A 172 6.54 9.33 8.16
N ASP A 173 6.25 10.64 8.27
CA ASP A 173 6.84 11.51 9.28
C ASP A 173 6.55 11.02 10.71
N THR A 174 5.32 10.54 10.93
CA THR A 174 4.92 9.95 12.21
C THR A 174 5.70 8.67 12.50
N GLU A 175 5.84 7.78 11.53
CA GLU A 175 6.55 6.52 11.70
C GLU A 175 8.06 6.73 11.91
N ILE A 176 8.69 7.65 11.16
CA ILE A 176 10.08 8.07 11.35
C ILE A 176 10.30 8.61 12.76
N THR A 177 9.35 9.39 13.28
CA THR A 177 9.43 9.92 14.65
C THR A 177 9.35 8.81 15.68
N ARG A 178 8.50 7.79 15.47
CA ARG A 178 8.43 6.60 16.34
C ARG A 178 9.74 5.81 16.29
N CYS A 179 10.28 5.55 15.10
CA CYS A 179 11.56 4.89 14.91
C CYS A 179 12.67 5.61 15.70
N ARG A 180 12.76 6.95 15.56
CA ARG A 180 13.72 7.78 16.30
C ARG A 180 13.57 7.68 17.82
N GLN A 181 12.35 7.55 18.32
CA GLN A 181 12.09 7.53 19.76
C GLN A 181 12.32 6.16 20.40
N TYR A 182 12.05 5.08 19.67
CA TYR A 182 11.97 3.74 20.25
C TYR A 182 13.06 2.78 19.75
N ASP A 183 13.75 3.09 18.64
CA ASP A 183 14.77 2.21 18.03
C ASP A 183 16.19 2.83 18.00
N ILE A 184 16.36 4.09 18.43
CA ILE A 184 17.64 4.83 18.47
C ILE A 184 17.86 5.40 19.87
#